data_AF-A0A7J8WEJ6-F1
#
_entry.id   AF-A0A7J8WEJ6-F1
#
_cell.length_a   1.000
_cell.length_b   1.000
_cell.length_c   1.000
_cell.angle_alpha   90.00
_cell.angle_beta   90.00
_cell.angle_gamma   90.00
#
_symmetry.space_group_name_H-M   'P 1'
#
loop_
_entity.id
_entity.type
_entity.pdbx_description
1 polymer ?
#
loop_
_entity_poly.entity_id
_entity_poly.type
_entity_poly.pdbx_seq_one_letter_code
_entity_poly.pdbx_strand_id
1 'polypeptide(L)' 'MFLCGANDLKTIFVAPECFNLCFYLLSRYTKKDVRSNEAITKYFLMGAASSSILVHGFSWLYGSSGGKIEL' A
#
# COMPACT_ATOMS: atom_id res chain seq x y z
N MET A 1 -6.85 11.99 5.56
CA MET A 1 -6.67 13.32 4.93
C MET A 1 -5.71 13.28 3.75
N PHE A 2 -4.48 12.75 3.91
CA PHE A 2 -3.48 12.72 2.82
C PHE A 2 -3.90 11.95 1.56
N LEU A 3 -4.58 10.81 1.71
CA LEU A 3 -5.07 10.02 0.56
C LEU A 3 -6.12 10.77 -0.28
N CYS A 4 -6.95 11.61 0.37
CA CYS A 4 -8.03 12.34 -0.30
C CYS A 4 -7.53 13.62 -0.99
N GLY A 5 -6.33 14.11 -0.65
CA GLY A 5 -5.74 15.34 -1.21
C GLY A 5 -4.53 15.08 -2.10
N ALA A 6 -4.30 13.83 -2.50
CA ALA A 6 -3.13 13.46 -3.30
C ALA A 6 -3.36 13.80 -4.78
N ASN A 7 -2.55 14.71 -5.33
CA ASN A 7 -2.58 15.12 -6.74
C ASN A 7 -1.43 14.48 -7.57
N ASP A 8 -0.39 13.99 -6.92
CA ASP A 8 0.73 13.30 -7.55
C ASP A 8 0.62 11.78 -7.45
N LEU A 9 1.03 11.06 -8.50
CA LEU A 9 1.18 9.59 -8.47
C LEU A 9 1.98 9.10 -7.26
N LYS A 10 3.06 9.81 -6.90
CA LYS A 10 3.91 9.46 -5.75
C LYS A 10 3.15 9.53 -4.43
N THR A 11 2.34 10.58 -4.25
CA THR A 11 1.55 10.78 -3.04
C THR A 11 0.42 9.76 -2.94
N ILE A 12 -0.19 9.41 -4.08
CA ILE A 12 -1.21 8.37 -4.19
C ILE A 12 -0.61 6.98 -3.88
N PHE A 13 0.67 6.73 -4.17
CA PHE A 13 1.33 5.47 -3.81
C PHE A 13 1.77 5.41 -2.34
N VAL A 14 2.36 6.47 -1.79
CA VAL A 14 2.92 6.46 -0.43
C VAL A 14 1.85 6.47 0.67
N ALA A 15 0.74 7.18 0.45
CA ALA A 15 -0.34 7.29 1.43
C ALA A 15 -0.97 5.93 1.81
N PRO A 16 -1.36 5.05 0.86
CA PRO A 16 -1.91 3.73 1.18
C PRO A 16 -0.85 2.74 1.69
N GLU A 17 0.42 2.87 1.32
CA GLU A 17 1.52 2.07 1.89
C GLU A 17 1.70 2.36 3.38
N CYS A 18 1.73 3.65 3.77
CA CYS A 18 1.77 4.04 5.18
C CYS A 18 0.56 3.54 5.96
N PHE A 19 -0.64 3.59 5.35
CA PHE A 19 -1.84 3.06 5.97
C PHE A 19 -1.76 1.53 6.19
N ASN A 20 -1.30 0.78 5.18
CA ASN A 20 -1.10 -0.67 5.30
C ASN A 20 -0.09 -1.02 6.39
N LEU A 21 1.02 -0.30 6.50
CA LEU A 21 2.02 -0.53 7.55
C LEU A 21 1.42 -0.41 8.96
N CYS A 22 0.61 0.63 9.19
CA CYS A 22 -0.11 0.81 10.45
C CYS A 22 -1.10 -0.33 10.72
N PHE A 23 -1.81 -0.79 9.69
CA PHE A 23 -2.74 -1.92 9.80
C PHE A 23 -2.05 -3.24 10.07
N TYR A 24 -0.88 -3.49 9.47
CA TYR A 24 -0.07 -4.67 9.79
C TYR A 24 0.34 -4.65 11.26
N LEU A 25 0.85 -3.52 11.76
CA LEU A 25 1.21 -3.37 13.18
C LEU A 25 0.00 -3.61 14.10
N LEU A 26 -1.17 -3.08 13.75
CA LEU A 26 -2.41 -3.27 14.50
C LEU A 26 -2.89 -4.73 14.47
N SER A 27 -2.79 -5.41 13.32
CA SER A 27 -3.18 -6.82 13.20
C SER A 27 -2.33 -7.76 14.04
N ARG A 28 -1.12 -7.35 14.45
CA ARG A 28 -0.20 -8.11 15.33
C ARG A 28 -0.22 -7.63 16.78
N TYR A 29 -1.22 -6.85 17.18
CA TYR A 29 -1.29 -6.29 18.53
C TYR A 29 -1.17 -7.37 19.63
N THR A 30 -1.86 -8.50 19.45
CA THR A 30 -1.82 -9.61 20.41
C THR A 30 -0.77 -10.65 20.02
N LYS A 31 0.48 -10.39 20.40
CA LYS A 31 1.66 -11.23 20.08
C LYS A 31 1.60 -12.67 20.62
N LYS A 32 0.79 -12.92 21.65
CA LYS A 32 0.66 -14.25 22.29
C LYS A 32 -0.31 -15.17 21.55
N ASP A 33 -1.17 -14.63 20.70
CA ASP A 33 -2.15 -15.41 19.94
C ASP A 33 -1.58 -15.82 18.58
N VAL A 34 -1.43 -17.13 18.39
CA VAL A 34 -0.97 -17.74 17.12
C VAL A 34 -1.87 -17.30 15.95
N ARG A 35 -3.17 -17.15 16.21
CA ARG A 35 -4.17 -16.71 15.21
C ARG A 35 -3.95 -15.27 14.75
N SER A 36 -3.52 -14.36 15.63
CA SER A 36 -3.18 -12.97 15.27
C SER A 36 -1.90 -12.92 14.43
N ASN A 37 -0.93 -13.78 14.74
CA ASN A 37 0.32 -13.86 13.99
C ASN A 37 0.13 -14.52 12.60
N GLU A 38 -0.81 -15.46 12.47
CA GLU A 38 -1.19 -16.03 11.17
C GLU A 38 -1.99 -15.01 10.33
N ALA A 39 -2.88 -14.24 10.97
CA ALA A 39 -3.66 -13.20 10.30
C ALA A 39 -2.77 -12.10 9.69
N ILE A 40 -1.77 -11.58 10.42
CA ILE A 40 -0.83 -10.59 9.85
C ILE A 40 -0.05 -11.18 8.67
N THR A 41 0.38 -12.45 8.76
CA THR A 41 1.16 -13.06 7.67
C THR A 41 0.34 -13.14 6.38
N LYS A 42 -0.94 -13.52 6.50
CA LYS A 42 -1.88 -13.53 5.36
C LYS A 42 -2.14 -12.13 4.82
N TYR A 43 -2.40 -11.16 5.70
CA TYR A 43 -2.62 -9.76 5.32
C TYR A 43 -1.40 -9.13 4.64
N PHE A 44 -0.21 -9.39 5.15
CA PHE A 44 1.04 -8.91 4.59
C PHE A 44 1.27 -9.44 3.18
N LEU A 45 1.08 -10.76 2.97
CA LEU A 45 1.20 -11.34 1.62
C LEU A 45 0.20 -10.73 0.63
N MET A 46 -1.08 -10.62 1.03
CA MET A 46 -2.12 -10.07 0.17
C MET A 46 -1.87 -8.59 -0.17
N GLY A 47 -1.44 -7.81 0.82
CA GLY A 47 -1.14 -6.40 0.61
C GLY A 47 0.14 -6.18 -0.20
N ALA A 48 1.19 -6.99 -0.01
CA ALA A 48 2.40 -6.93 -0.84
C ALA A 48 2.12 -7.27 -2.32
N ALA A 49 1.28 -8.29 -2.57
CA ALA A 49 0.84 -8.62 -3.93
C ALA A 49 0.05 -7.47 -4.55
N SER A 50 -0.87 -6.87 -3.80
CA SER A 50 -1.68 -5.73 -4.26
C SER A 50 -0.84 -4.48 -4.53
N SER A 51 0.15 -4.18 -3.67
CA SER A 51 1.09 -3.06 -3.83
C SER A 51 1.97 -3.25 -5.08
N SER A 52 2.38 -4.50 -5.37
CA SER A 52 3.13 -4.86 -6.58
C SER A 52 2.33 -4.62 -7.86
N ILE A 53 1.03 -4.94 -7.85
CA ILE A 53 0.14 -4.70 -8.99
C ILE A 53 -0.08 -3.18 -9.18
N LEU A 54 -0.24 -2.44 -8.08
CA LEU A 54 -0.38 -0.98 -8.11
C LEU A 54 0.84 -0.29 -8.71
N VAL A 55 2.05 -0.61 -8.25
CA VAL A 55 3.27 0.01 -8.77
C VAL A 55 3.48 -0.33 -10.25
N HIS A 56 3.09 -1.54 -10.69
CA HIS A 56 3.12 -1.90 -12.09
C HIS A 56 2.12 -1.08 -12.93
N GLY A 57 0.90 -0.88 -12.42
CA GLY A 57 -0.10 0.00 -13.05
C GLY A 57 0.38 1.44 -13.15
N PHE A 58 0.99 1.97 -12.09
CA PHE A 58 1.59 3.31 -12.09
C PHE A 58 2.76 3.43 -13.08
N SER A 59 3.59 2.40 -13.23
CA SER A 59 4.67 2.39 -14.24
C SER A 59 4.11 2.54 -15.65
N TRP A 60 2.98 1.91 -15.94
CA TRP A 60 2.36 1.99 -17.27
C TRP A 60 1.72 3.35 -17.52
N LEU A 61 1.00 3.89 -16.53
CA LEU A 61 0.42 5.23 -16.58
C LEU A 61 1.50 6.30 -16.72
N TYR A 62 2.59 6.21 -15.95
CA TYR A 62 3.71 7.13 -16.02
C TYR A 62 4.41 7.09 -17.38
N GLY A 63 4.61 5.90 -17.95
CA GLY A 63 5.15 5.71 -19.29
C GLY A 63 4.24 6.30 -20.39
N SER A 64 2.93 6.09 -20.29
CA SER A 64 1.97 6.63 -21.26
C SER A 64 1.80 8.15 -21.14
N SER A 65 1.99 8.73 -19.95
CA SER A 65 1.90 10.18 -19.70
C SER A 65 3.16 10.95 -20.12
N GLY A 66 4.18 10.26 -20.64
CA GLY A 66 5.44 10.88 -21.05
C GLY A 66 6.30 11.37 -19.88
N GLY A 67 6.13 10.80 -18.69
CA GLY A 67 6.90 11.13 -17.50
C GLY A 67 6.30 12.24 -16.61
N LYS A 68 5.04 12.63 -16.82
CA LYS A 68 4.34 13.53 -15.90
C LYS A 68 3.87 12.76 -14.66
N ILE A 69 4.26 13.28 -13.50
CA ILE A 69 3.94 12.73 -12.16
C ILE A 69 2.65 13.31 -11.56
N GLU A 70 2.23 14.47 -12.04
CA GLU A 70 1.01 15.18 -11.61
C GLU A 70 -0.15 14.82 -12.55
N LEU A 71 -1.32 14.57 -11.95
CA LEU A 71 -2.58 14.31 -12.64
C LEU A 71 -3.24 15.62 -13.10
#